data_AF-A0A817EM93-F1
#
_entry.id   AF-A0A817EM93-F1
#
_cell.length_a   1.000
_cell.length_b   1.000
_cell.length_c   1.000
_cell.angle_alpha   90.00
_cell.angle_beta   90.00
_cell.angle_gamma   90.00
#
_symmetry.space_group_name_H-M   'P 1'
#
loop_
_entity.id
_entity.type
_entity.pdbx_description
1 polymer ?
#
loop_
_entity_poly.entity_id
_entity_poly.type
_entity_poly.pdbx_seq_one_letter_code
_entity_poly.pdbx_strand_id
1 'polypeptide(L)'
;MLRILSFTIIFSLFIFSSTIITRTDKNDSINEALNWAEVTSTRLVHCYYNEFIGLWIHELEWQSGNTLESLANFLYLIDSPLKYVFHHTYIRTGIFAGGDCYDDHQWFLLAWMQIYNVDGNIKYLHRAALIYDIISERAWSTKSCQGGIQWCPTKDYKNAITNELFLLSSMRLHPYATLLGKPLTYYLDWALKEWQWFQNSGMINDDYLINDGLSSTNIINDNKCVNNNQTTWTYNQGVILTGLALLYNATRNSTLIDIAQNIADSTIERLTYSNGILKEPCEPTCDNDQKLFKGIFARHLGYLLPYLTDTYHIQKYTLFLQKNAISLLSTNRCELDGLFDLFWNNYSSNNCNLSRNSATTSSAFDLFISVAKTKQQIISSNWILLGLGNCMDDKNLSMANFYKNNVNETLCRTTANNDNGSIAYDYQLKCNGIGFCRIRTLSDRHQTPDRWTYEDGFTHYVTRTNKVPLTNCYLKTNLT
;
A
#
# COMPACT_ATOMS: atom_id res chain seq x y z
N MET A 1 59.84 59.31 -9.34
CA MET A 1 58.47 59.83 -9.43
C MET A 1 57.53 58.64 -9.62
N LEU A 2 56.49 58.57 -8.79
CA LEU A 2 55.29 57.71 -8.79
C LEU A 2 55.15 56.56 -9.82
N ARG A 3 55.24 55.32 -9.29
CA ARG A 3 54.18 54.27 -9.24
C ARG A 3 52.81 54.59 -9.91
N ILE A 4 52.31 53.70 -10.79
CA ILE A 4 51.16 52.78 -10.53
C ILE A 4 50.66 51.99 -11.77
N LEU A 5 50.63 50.66 -11.59
CA LEU A 5 49.77 49.56 -12.08
C LEU A 5 49.59 49.24 -13.58
N SER A 6 50.21 48.12 -13.98
CA SER A 6 49.86 47.28 -15.13
C SER A 6 48.71 46.32 -14.77
N PHE A 7 47.64 46.31 -15.56
CA PHE A 7 46.60 45.27 -15.54
C PHE A 7 47.07 44.06 -16.36
N THR A 8 47.12 42.89 -15.74
CA THR A 8 47.32 41.60 -16.44
C THR A 8 46.04 40.78 -16.25
N ILE A 9 45.39 40.43 -17.36
CA ILE A 9 44.17 39.62 -17.39
C ILE A 9 44.57 38.16 -17.10
N ILE A 10 44.11 37.61 -15.98
CA ILE A 10 44.21 36.18 -15.67
C ILE A 10 42.91 35.52 -16.09
N PHE A 11 42.97 34.65 -17.10
CA PHE A 11 41.91 33.70 -17.42
C PHE A 11 41.95 32.56 -16.39
N SER A 12 41.04 32.58 -15.43
CA SER A 12 40.82 31.47 -14.50
C SER A 12 39.84 30.46 -15.12
N LEU A 13 40.32 29.22 -15.29
CA LEU A 13 39.49 28.04 -15.54
C LEU A 13 38.46 27.90 -14.39
N PHE A 14 37.17 27.99 -14.72
CA PHE A 14 36.12 27.51 -13.82
C PHE A 14 36.06 25.99 -13.92
N ILE A 15 36.71 25.32 -12.97
CA ILE A 15 36.41 23.94 -12.59
C ILE A 15 35.06 24.01 -11.85
N PHE A 16 33.98 23.57 -12.48
CA PHE A 16 32.74 23.30 -11.77
C PHE A 16 32.97 22.07 -10.89
N SER A 17 33.25 22.32 -9.61
CA SER A 17 33.31 21.29 -8.59
C SER A 17 31.92 20.69 -8.41
N SER A 18 31.88 19.36 -8.49
CA SER A 18 30.83 18.48 -8.00
C SER A 18 30.22 18.96 -6.67
N THR A 19 29.06 19.59 -6.73
CA THR A 19 28.20 19.80 -5.54
C THR A 19 27.48 18.49 -5.23
N ILE A 20 28.13 17.70 -4.38
CA ILE A 20 27.55 17.07 -3.18
C ILE A 20 26.02 16.96 -3.23
N ILE A 21 25.51 15.83 -3.73
CA ILE A 21 24.22 15.32 -3.28
C ILE A 21 24.46 14.91 -1.83
N THR A 22 24.12 15.81 -0.92
CA THR A 22 24.20 15.55 0.50
C THR A 22 23.35 14.32 0.81
N ARG A 23 23.94 13.45 1.61
CA ARG A 23 23.34 12.44 2.47
C ARG A 23 22.22 13.04 3.35
N THR A 24 21.15 13.54 2.74
CA THR A 24 19.81 13.62 3.33
C THR A 24 19.29 12.19 3.26
N ASP A 25 19.19 11.58 4.43
CA ASP A 25 19.51 10.17 4.64
C ASP A 25 18.50 9.24 3.93
N LYS A 26 18.98 8.11 3.38
CA LYS A 26 18.09 7.00 2.95
C LYS A 26 17.08 6.59 4.05
N ASN A 27 17.43 6.82 5.32
CA ASN A 27 16.55 6.62 6.47
C ASN A 27 15.40 7.65 6.54
N ASP A 28 15.60 8.88 6.07
CA ASP A 28 14.59 9.93 6.06
C ASP A 28 13.47 9.57 5.07
N SER A 29 13.80 9.11 3.86
CA SER A 29 12.80 8.73 2.84
C SER A 29 11.93 7.53 3.25
N ILE A 30 12.46 6.60 4.05
CA ILE A 30 11.72 5.42 4.51
C ILE A 30 10.77 5.78 5.66
N ASN A 31 11.26 6.54 6.65
CA ASN A 31 10.42 7.03 7.74
C ASN A 31 9.32 7.96 7.21
N GLU A 32 9.66 8.79 6.23
CA GLU A 32 8.70 9.63 5.50
C GLU A 32 7.63 8.78 4.80
N ALA A 33 8.00 7.70 4.10
CA ALA A 33 7.04 6.81 3.47
C ALA A 33 6.07 6.17 4.48
N LEU A 34 6.55 5.72 5.65
CA LEU A 34 5.67 5.17 6.69
C LEU A 34 4.70 6.22 7.24
N ASN A 35 5.18 7.45 7.49
CA ASN A 35 4.33 8.55 7.92
C ASN A 35 3.25 8.87 6.88
N TRP A 36 3.61 8.88 5.60
CA TRP A 36 2.64 9.10 4.52
C TRP A 36 1.67 7.93 4.35
N ALA A 37 2.10 6.69 4.60
CA ALA A 37 1.19 5.55 4.66
C ALA A 37 0.14 5.75 5.78
N GLU A 38 0.54 6.26 6.95
CA GLU A 38 -0.39 6.57 8.06
C GLU A 38 -1.41 7.64 7.68
N VAL A 39 -0.93 8.77 7.13
CA VAL A 39 -1.80 9.85 6.64
C VAL A 39 -2.77 9.32 5.59
N THR A 40 -2.27 8.57 4.61
CA THR A 40 -3.07 8.01 3.51
C THR A 40 -4.12 7.02 4.02
N SER A 41 -3.76 6.13 4.96
CA SER A 41 -4.70 5.19 5.56
C SER A 41 -5.85 5.89 6.29
N THR A 42 -5.54 6.96 7.03
CA THR A 42 -6.52 7.77 7.75
C THR A 42 -7.46 8.47 6.78
N ARG A 43 -6.95 8.96 5.65
CA ARG A 43 -7.76 9.59 4.59
C ARG A 43 -8.68 8.60 3.90
N LEU A 44 -8.14 7.46 3.48
CA LEU A 44 -8.91 6.40 2.84
C LEU A 44 -10.07 5.98 3.75
N VAL A 45 -9.82 5.75 5.04
CA VAL A 45 -10.89 5.37 5.98
C VAL A 45 -11.83 6.54 6.25
N HIS A 46 -11.36 7.68 6.76
CA HIS A 46 -12.28 8.73 7.22
C HIS A 46 -13.05 9.45 6.11
N CYS A 47 -12.51 9.52 4.89
CA CYS A 47 -13.15 10.27 3.81
C CYS A 47 -13.88 9.41 2.79
N TYR A 48 -13.49 8.14 2.65
CA TYR A 48 -14.02 7.28 1.60
C TYR A 48 -14.65 6.00 2.13
N TYR A 49 -14.27 5.50 3.31
CA TYR A 49 -14.90 4.30 3.83
C TYR A 49 -16.32 4.59 4.32
N ASN A 50 -17.30 3.89 3.73
CA ASN A 50 -18.69 4.00 4.11
C ASN A 50 -19.06 2.83 5.04
N GLU A 51 -19.22 3.12 6.33
CA GLU A 51 -19.52 2.12 7.37
C GLU A 51 -20.86 1.39 7.19
N PHE A 52 -21.80 1.97 6.44
CA PHE A 52 -23.11 1.35 6.19
C PHE A 52 -22.99 0.18 5.21
N ILE A 53 -22.14 0.30 4.19
CA ILE A 53 -21.93 -0.74 3.16
C ILE A 53 -20.62 -1.52 3.35
N GLY A 54 -19.70 -1.01 4.18
CA GLY A 54 -18.41 -1.64 4.47
C GLY A 54 -17.39 -1.55 3.34
N LEU A 55 -17.53 -0.59 2.43
CA LEU A 55 -16.71 -0.41 1.22
C LEU A 55 -16.29 1.07 1.07
N TRP A 56 -15.26 1.31 0.26
CA TRP A 56 -14.83 2.66 -0.08
C TRP A 56 -15.68 3.24 -1.21
N ILE A 57 -16.17 4.48 -1.05
CA ILE A 57 -16.93 5.17 -2.09
C ILE A 57 -16.00 5.71 -3.18
N HIS A 58 -16.55 5.90 -4.38
CA HIS A 58 -15.80 6.28 -5.61
C HIS A 58 -14.81 5.20 -6.11
N GLU A 59 -14.86 4.02 -5.50
CA GLU A 59 -14.26 2.78 -5.96
C GLU A 59 -15.35 1.86 -6.54
N LEU A 60 -14.97 0.99 -7.46
CA LEU A 60 -15.71 -0.21 -7.80
C LEU A 60 -15.53 -1.24 -6.68
N GLU A 61 -16.46 -2.19 -6.54
CA GLU A 61 -16.46 -3.06 -5.37
C GLU A 61 -15.15 -3.85 -5.18
N TRP A 62 -14.57 -4.42 -6.26
CA TRP A 62 -13.31 -5.16 -6.20
C TRP A 62 -12.13 -4.29 -5.71
N GLN A 63 -12.14 -3.00 -6.04
CA GLN A 63 -11.12 -2.05 -5.65
C GLN A 63 -11.06 -1.89 -4.13
N SER A 64 -12.21 -1.98 -3.47
CA SER A 64 -12.27 -1.99 -2.00
C SER A 64 -11.65 -3.25 -1.41
N GLY A 65 -11.66 -4.37 -2.13
CA GLY A 65 -10.87 -5.56 -1.77
C GLY A 65 -9.37 -5.26 -1.78
N ASN A 66 -8.87 -4.61 -2.83
CA ASN A 66 -7.47 -4.16 -2.89
C ASN A 66 -7.12 -3.17 -1.77
N THR A 67 -7.92 -2.11 -1.60
CA THR A 67 -7.71 -1.09 -0.57
C THR A 67 -7.75 -1.69 0.84
N LEU A 68 -8.60 -2.69 1.07
CA LEU A 68 -8.65 -3.45 2.32
C LEU A 68 -7.39 -4.29 2.54
N GLU A 69 -6.85 -4.94 1.50
CA GLU A 69 -5.56 -5.63 1.57
C GLU A 69 -4.43 -4.64 1.90
N SER A 70 -4.38 -3.47 1.26
CA SER A 70 -3.41 -2.40 1.54
C SER A 70 -3.50 -1.93 2.99
N LEU A 71 -4.72 -1.71 3.51
CA LEU A 71 -4.94 -1.35 4.91
C LEU A 71 -4.44 -2.46 5.84
N ALA A 72 -4.73 -3.72 5.55
CA ALA A 72 -4.24 -4.85 6.33
C ALA A 72 -2.71 -5.01 6.25
N ASN A 73 -2.11 -4.69 5.12
CA ASN A 73 -0.65 -4.65 4.98
C ASN A 73 0.00 -3.58 5.84
N PHE A 74 -0.62 -2.41 5.94
CA PHE A 74 -0.16 -1.33 6.79
C PHE A 74 -0.34 -1.65 8.28
N LEU A 75 -1.51 -2.18 8.66
CA LEU A 75 -1.82 -2.59 10.04
C LEU A 75 -1.06 -3.84 10.51
N TYR A 76 -0.34 -4.52 9.60
CA TYR A 76 0.65 -5.52 9.97
C TYR A 76 1.97 -4.90 10.45
N LEU A 77 2.28 -3.67 10.01
CA LEU A 77 3.51 -2.96 10.38
C LEU A 77 3.34 -2.12 11.64
N ILE A 78 2.12 -1.63 11.88
CA ILE A 78 1.81 -0.74 12.99
C ILE A 78 0.52 -1.18 13.68
N ASP A 79 0.43 -0.94 15.00
CA ASP A 79 -0.83 -1.05 15.71
C ASP A 79 -1.64 0.25 15.55
N SER A 80 -2.88 0.16 15.08
CA SER A 80 -3.71 1.33 14.81
C SER A 80 -5.20 1.03 15.04
N PRO A 81 -5.97 2.02 15.50
CA PRO A 81 -7.38 1.85 15.81
C PRO A 81 -8.21 1.58 14.55
N LEU A 82 -7.69 1.84 13.35
CA LEU A 82 -8.37 1.55 12.06
C LEU A 82 -8.67 0.06 11.85
N LYS A 83 -8.13 -0.83 12.70
CA LYS A 83 -8.43 -2.28 12.71
C LYS A 83 -9.93 -2.60 12.81
N TYR A 84 -10.75 -1.69 13.34
CA TYR A 84 -12.22 -1.85 13.37
C TYR A 84 -12.82 -2.07 11.96
N VAL A 85 -12.19 -1.48 10.92
CA VAL A 85 -12.63 -1.60 9.53
C VAL A 85 -12.74 -3.07 9.10
N PHE A 86 -11.83 -3.94 9.54
CA PHE A 86 -11.86 -5.37 9.19
C PHE A 86 -13.18 -6.04 9.60
N HIS A 87 -13.61 -5.81 10.84
CA HIS A 87 -14.83 -6.40 11.33
C HIS A 87 -16.06 -5.77 10.66
N HIS A 88 -16.04 -4.45 10.47
CA HIS A 88 -17.14 -3.73 9.81
C HIS A 88 -17.32 -4.19 8.36
N THR A 89 -16.25 -4.25 7.56
CA THR A 89 -16.34 -4.79 6.19
C THR A 89 -16.86 -6.22 6.23
N TYR A 90 -16.37 -7.06 7.15
CA TYR A 90 -16.78 -8.46 7.23
C TYR A 90 -18.28 -8.66 7.48
N ILE A 91 -18.91 -7.85 8.33
CA ILE A 91 -20.35 -7.96 8.63
C ILE A 91 -21.23 -7.28 7.58
N ARG A 92 -20.68 -6.35 6.79
CA ARG A 92 -21.43 -5.64 5.74
C ARG A 92 -21.31 -6.31 4.38
N THR A 93 -20.23 -7.05 4.12
CA THR A 93 -20.04 -7.76 2.87
C THR A 93 -20.37 -9.25 2.99
N GLY A 94 -20.99 -9.79 1.94
CA GLY A 94 -21.21 -11.22 1.78
C GLY A 94 -19.94 -11.99 1.38
N ILE A 95 -20.11 -13.28 1.06
CA ILE A 95 -19.03 -14.13 0.52
C ILE A 95 -18.65 -13.68 -0.90
N PHE A 96 -19.63 -13.27 -1.71
CA PHE A 96 -19.44 -12.77 -3.08
C PHE A 96 -19.21 -11.27 -3.13
N ALA A 97 -18.44 -10.73 -2.19
CA ALA A 97 -18.04 -9.33 -2.24
C ALA A 97 -17.15 -9.07 -3.46
N GLY A 98 -17.27 -7.88 -4.07
CA GLY A 98 -16.34 -7.41 -5.10
C GLY A 98 -16.95 -7.23 -6.48
N GLY A 99 -18.08 -7.88 -6.78
CA GLY A 99 -18.70 -7.83 -8.11
C GLY A 99 -19.19 -9.20 -8.56
N ASP A 100 -19.24 -9.40 -9.88
CA ASP A 100 -19.84 -10.59 -10.50
C ASP A 100 -18.79 -11.54 -11.12
N CYS A 101 -17.51 -11.15 -11.13
CA CYS A 101 -16.43 -11.89 -11.77
C CYS A 101 -15.49 -12.54 -10.74
N TYR A 102 -14.73 -13.54 -11.18
CA TYR A 102 -13.91 -14.34 -10.28
C TYR A 102 -12.64 -13.62 -9.81
N ASP A 103 -12.07 -12.69 -10.59
CA ASP A 103 -11.04 -11.77 -10.13
C ASP A 103 -11.54 -10.86 -9.00
N ASP A 104 -12.75 -10.31 -9.14
CA ASP A 104 -13.35 -9.42 -8.14
C ASP A 104 -13.35 -10.05 -6.74
N HIS A 105 -13.77 -11.31 -6.66
CA HIS A 105 -13.80 -12.07 -5.42
C HIS A 105 -12.40 -12.40 -4.88
N GLN A 106 -11.42 -12.59 -5.76
CA GLN A 106 -10.05 -12.92 -5.34
C GLN A 106 -9.34 -11.73 -4.70
N TRP A 107 -9.66 -10.50 -5.07
CA TRP A 107 -9.15 -9.32 -4.35
C TRP A 107 -9.57 -9.33 -2.88
N PHE A 108 -10.83 -9.67 -2.60
CA PHE A 108 -11.30 -9.85 -1.22
C PHE A 108 -10.68 -11.07 -0.55
N LEU A 109 -10.48 -12.18 -1.27
CA LEU A 109 -9.76 -13.35 -0.75
C LEU A 109 -8.40 -12.92 -0.21
N LEU A 110 -7.58 -12.24 -1.02
CA LEU A 110 -6.26 -11.77 -0.61
C LEU A 110 -6.32 -10.85 0.62
N ALA A 111 -7.31 -9.94 0.65
CA ALA A 111 -7.54 -9.07 1.81
C ALA A 111 -7.86 -9.86 3.08
N TRP A 112 -8.77 -10.84 3.02
CA TRP A 112 -9.14 -11.66 4.17
C TRP A 112 -7.96 -12.48 4.72
N MET A 113 -7.09 -12.97 3.85
CA MET A 113 -5.86 -13.63 4.27
C MET A 113 -4.92 -12.69 5.00
N GLN A 114 -4.70 -11.48 4.46
CA GLN A 114 -3.82 -10.52 5.10
C GLN A 114 -4.42 -10.00 6.42
N ILE A 115 -5.75 -9.85 6.50
CA ILE A 115 -6.44 -9.53 7.76
C ILE A 115 -6.23 -10.64 8.80
N TYR A 116 -6.30 -11.91 8.42
CA TYR A 116 -6.01 -13.01 9.34
C TYR A 116 -4.59 -12.92 9.91
N ASN A 117 -3.60 -12.52 9.10
CA ASN A 117 -2.23 -12.30 9.58
C ASN A 117 -2.09 -11.17 10.61
N VAL A 118 -3.03 -10.22 10.61
CA VAL A 118 -3.04 -9.07 11.54
C VAL A 118 -3.91 -9.31 12.78
N ASP A 119 -5.08 -9.93 12.60
CA ASP A 119 -6.09 -10.09 13.66
C ASP A 119 -6.04 -11.47 14.32
N GLY A 120 -5.51 -12.49 13.65
CA GLY A 120 -5.48 -13.88 14.13
C GLY A 120 -6.86 -14.56 14.19
N ASN A 121 -7.95 -13.85 13.90
CA ASN A 121 -9.29 -14.42 13.93
C ASN A 121 -9.56 -15.31 12.72
N ILE A 122 -9.71 -16.61 12.97
CA ILE A 122 -9.86 -17.67 11.97
C ILE A 122 -11.03 -17.44 10.99
N LYS A 123 -12.06 -16.66 11.35
CA LYS A 123 -13.20 -16.37 10.47
C LYS A 123 -12.78 -15.74 9.13
N TYR A 124 -11.73 -14.92 9.13
CA TYR A 124 -11.23 -14.27 7.93
C TYR A 124 -10.55 -15.29 7.01
N LEU A 125 -9.72 -16.17 7.58
CA LEU A 125 -9.09 -17.26 6.84
C LEU A 125 -10.12 -18.23 6.26
N HIS A 126 -11.16 -18.59 7.04
CA HIS A 126 -12.27 -19.40 6.54
C HIS A 126 -13.03 -18.74 5.39
N ARG A 127 -13.27 -17.42 5.45
CA ARG A 127 -13.91 -16.69 4.35
C ARG A 127 -13.03 -16.71 3.09
N ALA A 128 -11.72 -16.49 3.22
CA ALA A 128 -10.78 -16.61 2.11
C ALA A 128 -10.81 -18.01 1.47
N ALA A 129 -10.72 -19.05 2.30
CA ALA A 129 -10.74 -20.45 1.85
C ALA A 129 -12.06 -20.81 1.14
N LEU A 130 -13.19 -20.30 1.62
CA LEU A 130 -14.49 -20.54 0.98
C LEU A 130 -14.57 -19.89 -0.40
N ILE A 131 -14.08 -18.65 -0.55
CA ILE A 131 -14.00 -17.97 -1.85
C ILE A 131 -13.10 -18.80 -2.80
N TYR A 132 -11.93 -19.23 -2.32
CA TYR A 132 -11.00 -20.05 -3.09
C TYR A 132 -11.66 -21.35 -3.57
N ASP A 133 -12.33 -22.08 -2.68
CA ASP A 133 -12.98 -23.35 -3.01
C ASP A 133 -14.02 -23.16 -4.12
N ILE A 134 -14.86 -22.12 -4.03
CA ILE A 134 -15.85 -21.79 -5.06
C ILE A 134 -15.18 -21.52 -6.42
N ILE A 135 -14.08 -20.78 -6.43
CA ILE A 135 -13.37 -20.43 -7.67
C ILE A 135 -12.70 -21.68 -8.27
N SER A 136 -11.98 -22.45 -7.46
CA SER A 136 -11.31 -23.67 -7.91
C SER A 136 -12.30 -24.70 -8.49
N GLU A 137 -13.52 -24.78 -7.92
CA GLU A 137 -14.57 -25.70 -8.37
C GLU A 137 -15.29 -25.19 -9.62
N ARG A 138 -15.60 -23.89 -9.70
CA ARG A 138 -16.51 -23.36 -10.72
C ARG A 138 -15.83 -22.66 -11.90
N ALA A 139 -14.63 -22.14 -11.70
CA ALA A 139 -13.96 -21.27 -12.65
C ALA A 139 -12.81 -21.95 -13.41
N TRP A 140 -12.17 -22.96 -12.83
CA TRP A 140 -11.20 -23.78 -13.58
C TRP A 140 -11.92 -24.59 -14.65
N SER A 141 -11.61 -24.33 -15.92
CA SER A 141 -12.30 -24.96 -17.05
C SER A 141 -11.32 -25.46 -18.10
N THR A 142 -11.45 -26.74 -18.49
CA THR A 142 -10.71 -27.33 -19.62
C THR A 142 -11.48 -27.26 -20.94
N LYS A 143 -12.70 -26.70 -20.95
CA LYS A 143 -13.54 -26.59 -22.15
C LYS A 143 -12.89 -25.73 -23.23
N SER A 144 -12.26 -24.64 -22.82
CA SER A 144 -11.45 -23.73 -23.64
C SER A 144 -10.03 -23.66 -23.06
N CYS A 145 -9.02 -23.43 -23.89
CA CYS A 145 -7.63 -23.21 -23.47
C CYS A 145 -6.98 -24.35 -22.65
N GLN A 146 -7.55 -25.56 -22.64
CA GLN A 146 -7.02 -26.75 -21.94
C GLN A 146 -6.80 -26.59 -20.42
N GLY A 147 -7.34 -25.55 -19.80
CA GLY A 147 -7.12 -25.23 -18.38
C GLY A 147 -7.22 -23.73 -18.13
N GLY A 148 -6.94 -23.31 -16.89
CA GLY A 148 -7.02 -21.92 -16.46
C GLY A 148 -8.40 -21.53 -15.93
N ILE A 149 -8.38 -20.50 -15.10
CA ILE A 149 -9.53 -19.86 -14.47
C ILE A 149 -10.21 -18.92 -15.46
N GLN A 150 -11.51 -19.12 -15.67
CA GLN A 150 -12.37 -18.24 -16.42
C GLN A 150 -12.57 -16.91 -15.68
N TRP A 151 -12.64 -15.79 -16.39
CA TRP A 151 -12.77 -14.45 -15.81
C TRP A 151 -14.11 -14.27 -15.08
N CYS A 152 -15.23 -14.55 -15.75
CA CYS A 152 -16.57 -14.40 -15.18
C CYS A 152 -17.43 -15.63 -15.50
N PRO A 153 -18.41 -16.00 -14.65
CA PRO A 153 -19.25 -17.19 -14.87
C PRO A 153 -19.95 -17.23 -16.24
N THR A 154 -20.29 -16.06 -16.78
CA THR A 154 -21.08 -15.91 -18.02
C THR A 154 -20.23 -15.62 -19.27
N LYS A 155 -18.90 -15.47 -19.13
CA LYS A 155 -17.99 -15.11 -20.22
C LYS A 155 -16.92 -16.18 -20.40
N ASP A 156 -16.86 -16.81 -21.57
CA ASP A 156 -15.75 -17.70 -21.95
C ASP A 156 -14.51 -16.87 -22.34
N TYR A 157 -13.95 -16.16 -21.36
CA TYR A 157 -12.74 -15.35 -21.49
C TYR A 157 -11.80 -15.68 -20.33
N LYS A 158 -10.51 -15.80 -20.62
CA LYS A 158 -9.45 -16.03 -19.63
C LYS A 158 -8.47 -14.88 -19.72
N ASN A 159 -8.43 -14.06 -18.68
CA ASN A 159 -7.48 -12.97 -18.54
C ASN A 159 -6.33 -13.36 -17.61
N ALA A 160 -5.24 -12.62 -17.72
CA ALA A 160 -4.06 -12.80 -16.92
C ALA A 160 -4.39 -12.62 -15.42
N ILE A 161 -5.02 -11.49 -15.06
CA ILE A 161 -5.25 -11.15 -13.66
C ILE A 161 -6.02 -12.21 -12.87
N THR A 162 -7.07 -12.82 -13.44
CA THR A 162 -7.87 -13.83 -12.72
C THR A 162 -7.03 -15.06 -12.38
N ASN A 163 -6.12 -15.43 -13.27
CA ASN A 163 -5.25 -16.59 -13.15
C ASN A 163 -4.04 -16.30 -12.24
N GLU A 164 -3.47 -15.10 -12.33
CA GLU A 164 -2.40 -14.65 -11.43
C GLU A 164 -2.86 -14.56 -9.98
N LEU A 165 -4.07 -14.02 -9.75
CA LEU A 165 -4.70 -14.00 -8.43
C LEU A 165 -4.95 -15.41 -7.89
N PHE A 166 -5.29 -16.35 -8.77
CA PHE A 166 -5.50 -17.74 -8.38
C PHE A 166 -4.18 -18.39 -7.95
N LEU A 167 -3.13 -18.27 -8.77
CA LEU A 167 -1.79 -18.74 -8.41
C LEU A 167 -1.32 -18.15 -7.07
N LEU A 168 -1.46 -16.83 -6.90
CA LEU A 168 -1.06 -16.13 -5.69
C LEU A 168 -1.86 -16.62 -4.47
N SER A 169 -3.19 -16.73 -4.59
CA SER A 169 -4.05 -17.17 -3.50
C SER A 169 -3.81 -18.63 -3.12
N SER A 170 -3.58 -19.51 -4.09
CA SER A 170 -3.13 -20.89 -3.85
C SER A 170 -1.88 -20.89 -2.98
N MET A 171 -0.85 -20.14 -3.38
CA MET A 171 0.40 -20.12 -2.63
C MET A 171 0.30 -19.47 -1.26
N ARG A 172 -0.53 -18.44 -1.10
CA ARG A 172 -0.79 -17.83 0.22
C ARG A 172 -1.57 -18.77 1.15
N LEU A 173 -2.46 -19.62 0.61
CA LEU A 173 -3.27 -20.57 1.40
C LEU A 173 -2.50 -21.84 1.76
N HIS A 174 -1.47 -22.21 0.98
CA HIS A 174 -0.69 -23.41 1.18
C HIS A 174 -0.20 -23.64 2.63
N PRO A 175 0.36 -22.65 3.35
CA PRO A 175 0.77 -22.83 4.75
C PRO A 175 -0.37 -23.16 5.72
N TYR A 176 -1.62 -22.92 5.33
CA TYR A 176 -2.81 -23.12 6.17
C TYR A 176 -3.64 -24.33 5.75
N ALA A 177 -3.17 -25.16 4.82
CA ALA A 177 -3.92 -26.28 4.27
C ALA A 177 -4.52 -27.20 5.33
N THR A 178 -3.71 -27.65 6.29
CA THR A 178 -4.13 -28.56 7.36
C THR A 178 -5.10 -27.89 8.33
N LEU A 179 -4.87 -26.62 8.67
CA LEU A 179 -5.78 -25.81 9.50
C LEU A 179 -7.17 -25.67 8.87
N LEU A 180 -7.22 -25.66 7.53
CA LEU A 180 -8.44 -25.59 6.73
C LEU A 180 -9.05 -26.96 6.39
N GLY A 181 -8.53 -28.05 6.97
CA GLY A 181 -9.03 -29.40 6.73
C GLY A 181 -8.74 -29.93 5.33
N LYS A 182 -7.75 -29.36 4.62
CA LYS A 182 -7.29 -29.84 3.31
C LYS A 182 -5.98 -30.64 3.47
N PRO A 183 -5.68 -31.57 2.54
CA PRO A 183 -4.34 -32.16 2.44
C PRO A 183 -3.26 -31.08 2.34
N LEU A 184 -2.10 -31.31 2.96
CA LEU A 184 -1.00 -30.33 2.98
C LEU A 184 -0.61 -29.83 1.57
N THR A 185 -0.68 -30.72 0.57
CA THR A 185 -0.31 -30.40 -0.82
C THR A 185 -1.42 -29.70 -1.60
N TYR A 186 -2.67 -29.66 -1.12
CA TYR A 186 -3.85 -29.26 -1.91
C TYR A 186 -3.65 -27.94 -2.66
N TYR A 187 -3.26 -26.89 -1.95
CA TYR A 187 -3.06 -25.59 -2.58
C TYR A 187 -1.77 -25.51 -3.41
N LEU A 188 -0.71 -26.24 -3.04
CA LEU A 188 0.53 -26.31 -3.82
C LEU A 188 0.29 -27.02 -5.17
N ASP A 189 -0.49 -28.11 -5.17
CA ASP A 189 -0.84 -28.85 -6.38
C ASP A 189 -1.64 -27.96 -7.35
N TRP A 190 -2.57 -27.14 -6.82
CA TRP A 190 -3.26 -26.13 -7.61
C TRP A 190 -2.33 -25.04 -8.15
N ALA A 191 -1.41 -24.52 -7.33
CA ALA A 191 -0.45 -23.52 -7.76
C ALA A 191 0.48 -24.04 -8.88
N LEU A 192 0.96 -25.28 -8.76
CA LEU A 192 1.77 -25.93 -9.79
C LEU A 192 0.99 -26.12 -11.10
N LYS A 193 -0.27 -26.55 -10.99
CA LYS A 193 -1.16 -26.73 -12.14
C LYS A 193 -1.49 -25.41 -12.83
N GLU A 194 -1.80 -24.37 -12.06
CA GLU A 194 -2.05 -23.02 -12.56
C GLU A 194 -0.80 -22.46 -13.24
N TRP A 195 0.35 -22.49 -12.57
CA TRP A 195 1.59 -21.99 -13.16
C TRP A 195 1.97 -22.73 -14.45
N GLN A 196 1.83 -24.07 -14.45
CA GLN A 196 2.09 -24.86 -15.65
C GLN A 196 1.17 -24.47 -16.82
N TRP A 197 -0.08 -24.13 -16.55
CA TRP A 197 -0.98 -23.61 -17.57
C TRP A 197 -0.59 -22.18 -18.00
N PHE A 198 -0.39 -21.27 -17.03
CA PHE A 198 -0.13 -19.85 -17.27
C PHE A 198 1.14 -19.65 -18.11
N GLN A 199 2.24 -20.31 -17.76
CA GLN A 199 3.51 -20.19 -18.51
C GLN A 199 3.38 -20.69 -19.97
N ASN A 200 2.46 -21.61 -20.24
CA ASN A 200 2.21 -22.18 -21.57
C ASN A 200 1.06 -21.48 -22.32
N SER A 201 0.38 -20.52 -21.69
CA SER A 201 -0.74 -19.80 -22.29
C SER A 201 -0.31 -18.86 -23.43
N GLY A 202 0.97 -18.46 -23.43
CA GLY A 202 1.53 -17.45 -24.32
C GLY A 202 1.26 -16.01 -23.88
N MET A 203 0.64 -15.76 -22.72
CA MET A 203 0.37 -14.39 -22.24
C MET A 203 1.64 -13.63 -21.84
N ILE A 204 2.69 -14.32 -21.38
CA ILE A 204 4.03 -13.75 -21.24
C ILE A 204 4.62 -13.64 -22.65
N ASN A 205 4.75 -12.43 -23.17
CA ASN A 205 5.27 -12.19 -24.52
C ASN A 205 6.80 -12.14 -24.58
N ASP A 206 7.33 -11.96 -25.78
CA ASP A 206 8.78 -11.95 -26.06
C ASP A 206 9.53 -10.80 -25.36
N ASP A 207 8.82 -9.75 -24.93
CA ASP A 207 9.36 -8.65 -24.13
C ASP A 207 9.33 -8.94 -22.62
N TYR A 208 8.95 -10.15 -22.20
CA TYR A 208 8.67 -10.52 -20.81
C TYR A 208 7.60 -9.63 -20.14
N LEU A 209 6.66 -9.11 -20.93
CA LEU A 209 5.46 -8.46 -20.42
C LEU A 209 4.25 -9.39 -20.59
N ILE A 210 3.28 -9.25 -19.69
CA ILE A 210 2.06 -10.05 -19.66
C ILE A 210 0.94 -9.25 -20.32
N ASN A 211 0.46 -9.76 -21.45
CA ASN A 211 -0.73 -9.25 -22.11
C ASN A 211 -2.00 -9.59 -21.34
N ASP A 212 -3.08 -8.83 -21.57
CA ASP A 212 -4.31 -8.89 -20.78
C ASP A 212 -4.96 -10.27 -20.69
N GLY A 213 -4.86 -11.10 -21.74
CA GLY A 213 -5.58 -12.35 -21.75
C GLY A 213 -5.47 -13.14 -23.04
N LEU A 214 -6.42 -14.05 -23.21
CA LEU A 214 -6.49 -14.95 -24.36
C LEU A 214 -7.71 -14.62 -25.23
N SER A 215 -7.53 -14.61 -26.54
CA SER A 215 -8.62 -14.41 -27.49
C SER A 215 -9.67 -15.52 -27.36
N SER A 216 -10.92 -15.14 -27.09
CA SER A 216 -12.08 -16.04 -27.12
C SER A 216 -12.63 -16.27 -28.54
N THR A 217 -12.22 -15.43 -29.50
CA THR A 217 -12.71 -15.45 -30.89
C THR A 217 -11.85 -16.29 -31.83
N ASN A 218 -10.57 -16.49 -31.49
CA ASN A 218 -9.63 -17.28 -32.28
C ASN A 218 -9.36 -18.65 -31.63
N ILE A 219 -10.43 -19.37 -31.27
CA ILE A 219 -10.30 -20.82 -31.02
C ILE A 219 -10.05 -21.47 -32.38
N ILE A 220 -8.78 -21.63 -32.72
CA ILE A 220 -8.37 -22.41 -33.89
C ILE A 220 -8.68 -23.87 -33.59
N ASN A 221 -8.92 -24.69 -34.62
CA ASN A 221 -9.05 -26.14 -34.52
C ASN A 221 -8.05 -26.67 -33.47
N ASP A 222 -8.54 -27.46 -32.49
CA ASP A 222 -7.84 -27.99 -31.30
C ASP A 222 -7.99 -27.25 -29.95
N ASN A 223 -8.99 -26.37 -29.77
CA ASN A 223 -9.23 -25.68 -28.49
C ASN A 223 -8.02 -24.86 -27.97
N LYS A 224 -7.12 -24.44 -28.88
CA LYS A 224 -5.95 -23.64 -28.54
C LYS A 224 -6.35 -22.17 -28.43
N CYS A 225 -6.11 -21.60 -27.27
CA CYS A 225 -6.26 -20.18 -27.05
C CYS A 225 -4.96 -19.47 -27.41
N VAL A 226 -5.09 -18.28 -27.98
CA VAL A 226 -3.96 -17.47 -28.43
C VAL A 226 -3.93 -16.20 -27.61
N ASN A 227 -2.73 -15.75 -27.24
CA ASN A 227 -2.54 -14.44 -26.62
C ASN A 227 -3.26 -13.37 -27.44
N ASN A 228 -4.08 -12.55 -26.76
CA ASN A 228 -4.83 -11.49 -27.39
C ASN A 228 -3.97 -10.28 -27.81
N ASN A 229 -2.69 -10.25 -27.40
CA ASN A 229 -1.73 -9.17 -27.59
C ASN A 229 -2.25 -7.79 -27.15
N GLN A 230 -3.21 -7.78 -26.21
CA GLN A 230 -3.76 -6.54 -25.65
C GLN A 230 -2.82 -5.93 -24.62
N THR A 231 -3.22 -4.77 -24.09
CA THR A 231 -2.42 -3.93 -23.19
C THR A 231 -1.74 -4.72 -22.08
N THR A 232 -0.46 -4.44 -21.88
CA THR A 232 0.34 -4.95 -20.76
C THR A 232 0.17 -4.01 -19.56
N TRP A 233 -0.90 -4.20 -18.80
CA TRP A 233 -1.21 -3.40 -17.61
C TRP A 233 -0.24 -3.70 -16.47
N THR A 234 0.15 -2.70 -15.66
CA THR A 234 1.22 -2.92 -14.65
C THR A 234 0.83 -3.93 -13.58
N TYR A 235 -0.44 -4.03 -13.21
CA TYR A 235 -0.92 -4.98 -12.19
C TYR A 235 -0.69 -6.45 -12.58
N ASN A 236 -0.87 -6.80 -13.86
CA ASN A 236 -0.57 -8.15 -14.38
C ASN A 236 0.91 -8.47 -14.20
N GLN A 237 1.76 -7.45 -14.41
CA GLN A 237 3.21 -7.60 -14.23
C GLN A 237 3.60 -7.72 -12.75
N GLY A 238 2.72 -7.31 -11.83
CA GLY A 238 2.96 -7.29 -10.40
C GLY A 238 2.51 -8.57 -9.71
N VAL A 239 1.22 -8.91 -9.80
CA VAL A 239 0.61 -10.01 -9.04
C VAL A 239 1.35 -11.32 -9.27
N ILE A 240 1.73 -11.59 -10.53
CA ILE A 240 2.51 -12.78 -10.91
C ILE A 240 3.84 -12.89 -10.14
N LEU A 241 4.52 -11.77 -9.85
CA LEU A 241 5.84 -11.78 -9.18
C LEU A 241 5.77 -12.45 -7.82
N THR A 242 4.72 -12.14 -7.06
CA THR A 242 4.53 -12.72 -5.73
C THR A 242 4.11 -14.18 -5.81
N GLY A 243 3.26 -14.54 -6.77
CA GLY A 243 2.89 -15.94 -7.02
C GLY A 243 4.13 -16.81 -7.32
N LEU A 244 4.99 -16.33 -8.22
CA LEU A 244 6.25 -16.98 -8.58
C LEU A 244 7.24 -17.05 -7.42
N ALA A 245 7.40 -15.96 -6.66
CA ALA A 245 8.31 -15.93 -5.53
C ALA A 245 7.91 -16.93 -4.42
N LEU A 246 6.61 -17.02 -4.11
CA LEU A 246 6.11 -17.99 -3.15
C LEU A 246 6.26 -19.43 -3.68
N LEU A 247 5.94 -19.67 -4.95
CA LEU A 247 6.08 -20.98 -5.56
C LEU A 247 7.56 -21.42 -5.63
N TYR A 248 8.48 -20.49 -5.91
CA TYR A 248 9.92 -20.71 -5.80
C TYR A 248 10.31 -21.12 -4.38
N ASN A 249 9.83 -20.42 -3.36
CA ASN A 249 10.17 -20.75 -1.99
C ASN A 249 9.68 -22.15 -1.60
N ALA A 250 8.53 -22.58 -2.11
CA ALA A 250 7.99 -23.92 -1.87
C ALA A 250 8.70 -25.02 -2.65
N THR A 251 9.09 -24.77 -3.91
CA THR A 251 9.59 -25.80 -4.84
C THR A 251 11.11 -25.79 -5.05
N ARG A 252 11.76 -24.68 -4.71
CA ARG A 252 13.18 -24.38 -4.99
C ARG A 252 13.55 -24.38 -6.48
N ASN A 253 12.57 -24.26 -7.37
CA ASN A 253 12.81 -24.14 -8.80
C ASN A 253 13.25 -22.71 -9.16
N SER A 254 14.54 -22.50 -9.40
CA SER A 254 15.13 -21.17 -9.66
C SER A 254 14.54 -20.47 -10.90
N THR A 255 14.07 -21.22 -11.89
CA THR A 255 13.47 -20.64 -13.12
C THR A 255 12.29 -19.71 -12.82
N LEU A 256 11.58 -19.94 -11.71
CA LEU A 256 10.47 -19.09 -11.27
C LEU A 256 10.94 -17.68 -10.87
N ILE A 257 12.09 -17.58 -10.19
CA ILE A 257 12.69 -16.29 -9.82
C ILE A 257 13.29 -15.61 -11.04
N ASP A 258 13.94 -16.35 -11.94
CA ASP A 258 14.50 -15.79 -13.17
C ASP A 258 13.38 -15.14 -14.02
N ILE A 259 12.23 -15.81 -14.13
CA ILE A 259 11.06 -15.26 -14.84
C ILE A 259 10.49 -14.03 -14.12
N ALA A 260 10.34 -14.07 -12.80
CA ALA A 260 9.88 -12.91 -12.02
C ALA A 260 10.82 -11.71 -12.19
N GLN A 261 12.14 -11.93 -12.20
CA GLN A 261 13.13 -10.89 -12.43
C GLN A 261 13.01 -10.30 -13.84
N ASN A 262 12.90 -11.13 -14.88
CA ASN A 262 12.74 -10.66 -16.26
C ASN A 262 11.46 -9.82 -16.45
N ILE A 263 10.34 -10.19 -15.81
CA ILE A 263 9.09 -9.44 -15.86
C ILE A 263 9.24 -8.09 -15.14
N ALA A 264 9.81 -8.09 -13.93
CA ALA A 264 10.02 -6.87 -13.15
C ALA A 264 10.97 -5.90 -13.87
N ASP A 265 12.06 -6.41 -14.43
CA ASP A 265 13.02 -5.63 -15.22
C ASP A 265 12.37 -5.03 -16.47
N SER A 266 11.63 -5.83 -17.22
CA SER A 266 10.92 -5.39 -18.42
C SER A 266 9.85 -4.35 -18.11
N THR A 267 9.19 -4.46 -16.96
CA THR A 267 8.22 -3.46 -16.48
C THR A 267 8.90 -2.14 -16.14
N ILE A 268 10.03 -2.18 -15.42
CA ILE A 268 10.80 -0.98 -15.07
C ILE A 268 11.36 -0.29 -16.34
N GLU A 269 11.75 -1.08 -17.34
CA GLU A 269 12.28 -0.54 -18.59
C GLU A 269 11.19 0.04 -19.51
N ARG A 270 10.07 -0.67 -19.68
CA ARG A 270 9.08 -0.36 -20.72
C ARG A 270 7.84 0.37 -20.22
N LEU A 271 7.47 0.23 -18.95
CA LEU A 271 6.28 0.85 -18.35
C LEU A 271 6.64 2.01 -17.41
N THR A 272 7.67 2.78 -17.80
CA THR A 272 8.06 4.00 -17.11
C THR A 272 8.10 5.18 -18.07
N TYR A 273 7.93 6.39 -17.53
CA TYR A 273 8.28 7.62 -18.23
C TYR A 273 9.79 7.69 -18.47
N SER A 274 10.24 8.59 -19.36
CA SER A 274 11.67 8.80 -19.64
C SER A 274 12.51 9.18 -18.41
N ASN A 275 11.89 9.70 -17.36
CA ASN A 275 12.53 9.98 -16.08
C ASN A 275 12.55 8.78 -15.12
N GLY A 276 12.07 7.60 -15.54
CA GLY A 276 12.08 6.35 -14.80
C GLY A 276 11.01 6.24 -13.70
N ILE A 277 9.90 6.96 -13.82
CA ILE A 277 8.74 6.86 -12.93
C ILE A 277 7.69 5.95 -13.56
N LEU A 278 7.09 5.07 -12.76
CA LEU A 278 6.09 4.09 -13.20
C LEU A 278 4.88 4.79 -13.84
N LYS A 279 4.44 4.23 -14.96
CA LYS A 279 3.39 4.78 -15.82
C LYS A 279 2.38 3.70 -16.19
N GLU A 280 1.09 4.01 -16.13
CA GLU A 280 0.09 3.19 -16.82
C GLU A 280 0.05 3.47 -18.32
N PRO A 281 -0.13 2.44 -19.17
CA PRO A 281 -0.32 2.61 -20.61
C PRO A 281 -1.44 3.61 -20.98
N CYS A 282 -2.49 3.72 -20.17
CA CYS A 282 -3.63 4.61 -20.39
C CYS A 282 -3.41 6.07 -19.99
N GLU A 283 -2.32 6.42 -19.28
CA GLU A 283 -2.11 7.80 -18.83
C GLU A 283 -2.00 8.76 -20.02
N PRO A 284 -2.77 9.88 -20.05
CA PRO A 284 -3.47 10.52 -18.93
C PRO A 284 -4.97 10.18 -18.73
N THR A 285 -5.56 9.30 -19.54
CA THR A 285 -7.02 9.10 -19.62
C THR A 285 -7.48 7.77 -19.01
N CYS A 286 -6.82 7.32 -17.95
CA CYS A 286 -7.16 6.06 -17.29
C CYS A 286 -8.56 6.10 -16.67
N ASP A 287 -9.27 4.98 -16.80
CA ASP A 287 -10.56 4.76 -16.12
C ASP A 287 -10.38 4.49 -14.61
N ASN A 288 -11.46 4.11 -13.92
CA ASN A 288 -11.37 3.94 -12.48
C ASN A 288 -10.54 2.72 -12.08
N ASP A 289 -10.59 1.62 -12.83
CA ASP A 289 -9.85 0.38 -12.55
C ASP A 289 -8.34 0.64 -12.63
N GLN A 290 -7.94 1.22 -13.76
CA GLN A 290 -6.54 1.42 -14.12
C GLN A 290 -5.79 2.34 -13.14
N LYS A 291 -6.50 3.20 -12.41
CA LYS A 291 -5.89 4.11 -11.41
C LYS A 291 -5.20 3.38 -10.26
N LEU A 292 -5.57 2.12 -9.96
CA LEU A 292 -4.95 1.33 -8.90
C LEU A 292 -3.71 0.56 -9.34
N PHE A 293 -3.63 0.22 -10.62
CA PHE A 293 -2.76 -0.86 -11.13
C PHE A 293 -1.26 -0.65 -10.80
N LYS A 294 -0.74 0.57 -10.90
CA LYS A 294 0.64 0.92 -10.48
C LYS A 294 0.94 0.62 -9.01
N GLY A 295 -0.03 0.84 -8.14
CA GLY A 295 0.10 0.58 -6.70
C GLY A 295 0.21 -0.91 -6.44
N ILE A 296 -0.67 -1.70 -7.08
CA ILE A 296 -0.61 -3.17 -7.06
C ILE A 296 0.77 -3.64 -7.53
N PHE A 297 1.28 -3.12 -8.64
CA PHE A 297 2.64 -3.46 -9.09
C PHE A 297 3.70 -3.14 -8.02
N ALA A 298 3.68 -1.94 -7.45
CA ALA A 298 4.63 -1.54 -6.41
C ALA A 298 4.57 -2.47 -5.18
N ARG A 299 3.36 -2.86 -4.74
CA ARG A 299 3.14 -3.82 -3.67
C ARG A 299 3.81 -5.16 -3.95
N HIS A 300 3.56 -5.72 -5.12
CA HIS A 300 4.07 -7.04 -5.46
C HIS A 300 5.56 -7.05 -5.79
N LEU A 301 6.11 -5.95 -6.31
CA LEU A 301 7.57 -5.75 -6.41
C LEU A 301 8.21 -5.74 -5.01
N GLY A 302 7.57 -5.08 -4.04
CA GLY A 302 7.99 -5.11 -2.64
C GLY A 302 7.98 -6.52 -2.03
N TYR A 303 6.97 -7.33 -2.35
CA TYR A 303 6.89 -8.72 -1.90
C TYR A 303 7.90 -9.66 -2.57
N LEU A 304 8.42 -9.32 -3.74
CA LEU A 304 9.47 -10.10 -4.40
C LEU A 304 10.81 -9.97 -3.67
N LEU A 305 11.12 -8.79 -3.11
CA LEU A 305 12.42 -8.46 -2.52
C LEU A 305 12.98 -9.52 -1.54
N PRO A 306 12.21 -10.07 -0.58
CA PRO A 306 12.74 -11.03 0.39
C PRO A 306 13.14 -12.39 -0.21
N TYR A 307 12.75 -12.67 -1.45
CA TYR A 307 13.04 -13.93 -2.15
C TYR A 307 14.24 -13.82 -3.10
N LEU A 308 14.74 -12.61 -3.32
CA LEU A 308 15.91 -12.36 -4.14
C LEU A 308 17.18 -12.62 -3.33
N THR A 309 18.19 -13.21 -3.98
CA THR A 309 19.48 -13.49 -3.36
C THR A 309 20.60 -12.63 -3.93
N ASP A 310 20.42 -12.08 -5.14
CA ASP A 310 21.41 -11.23 -5.77
C ASP A 310 21.24 -9.75 -5.34
N THR A 311 22.37 -9.11 -5.06
CA THR A 311 22.38 -7.73 -4.56
C THR A 311 21.99 -6.71 -5.63
N TYR A 312 22.11 -7.07 -6.92
CA TYR A 312 21.79 -6.17 -8.03
C TYR A 312 20.29 -5.90 -8.10
N HIS A 313 19.44 -6.92 -8.19
CA HIS A 313 17.99 -6.74 -8.27
C HIS A 313 17.40 -6.22 -6.96
N ILE A 314 17.92 -6.66 -5.80
CA ILE A 314 17.51 -6.11 -4.50
C ILE A 314 17.71 -4.58 -4.50
N GLN A 315 18.88 -4.10 -4.93
CA GLN A 315 19.15 -2.65 -4.98
C GLN A 315 18.31 -1.95 -6.05
N LYS A 316 18.23 -2.51 -7.27
CA LYS A 316 17.49 -1.96 -8.40
C LYS A 316 16.02 -1.73 -8.03
N TYR A 317 15.34 -2.74 -7.51
CA TYR A 317 13.92 -2.68 -7.18
C TYR A 317 13.65 -1.81 -5.95
N THR A 318 14.52 -1.87 -4.93
CA THR A 318 14.41 -0.97 -3.76
C THR A 318 14.52 0.51 -4.19
N LEU A 319 15.52 0.84 -5.02
CA LEU A 319 15.71 2.20 -5.52
C LEU A 319 14.57 2.64 -6.44
N PHE A 320 14.01 1.73 -7.24
CA PHE A 320 12.85 2.01 -8.07
C PHE A 320 11.63 2.41 -7.23
N LEU A 321 11.30 1.64 -6.19
CA LEU A 321 10.19 1.95 -5.27
C LEU A 321 10.43 3.32 -4.58
N GLN A 322 11.63 3.54 -4.05
CA GLN A 322 11.98 4.80 -3.38
C GLN A 322 11.88 6.00 -4.33
N LYS A 323 12.36 5.86 -5.56
CA LYS A 323 12.31 6.93 -6.57
C LYS A 323 10.87 7.31 -6.92
N ASN A 324 9.98 6.32 -7.08
CA ASN A 324 8.57 6.57 -7.33
C ASN A 324 7.92 7.29 -6.14
N ALA A 325 8.20 6.87 -4.90
CA ALA A 325 7.64 7.52 -3.71
C ALA A 325 8.12 8.96 -3.55
N ILE A 326 9.42 9.23 -3.73
CA ILE A 326 9.99 10.59 -3.68
C ILE A 326 9.35 11.48 -4.75
N SER A 327 9.19 10.96 -5.97
CA SER A 327 8.54 11.71 -7.05
C SER A 327 7.09 12.04 -6.71
N LEU A 328 6.32 11.06 -6.25
CA LEU A 328 4.92 11.23 -5.85
C LEU A 328 4.77 12.27 -4.72
N LEU A 329 5.62 12.21 -3.69
CA LEU A 329 5.59 13.14 -2.57
C LEU A 329 5.97 14.56 -2.95
N SER A 330 6.93 14.74 -3.85
CA SER A 330 7.44 16.06 -4.24
C SER A 330 6.57 16.75 -5.30
N THR A 331 5.80 16.00 -6.09
CA THR A 331 5.12 16.53 -7.27
C THR A 331 3.60 16.35 -7.26
N ASN A 332 3.07 15.37 -6.53
CA ASN A 332 1.67 14.99 -6.69
C ASN A 332 0.96 14.60 -5.39
N ARG A 333 1.04 15.49 -4.40
CA ARG A 333 0.22 15.48 -3.20
C ARG A 333 -0.66 16.73 -3.15
N CYS A 334 -1.91 16.60 -2.73
CA CYS A 334 -2.66 17.77 -2.26
C CYS A 334 -2.41 17.93 -0.76
N GLU A 335 -1.63 18.96 -0.40
CA GLU A 335 -1.30 19.23 1.00
C GLU A 335 -2.55 19.59 1.84
N LEU A 336 -3.65 20.03 1.21
CA LEU A 336 -4.91 20.37 1.89
C LEU A 336 -5.77 19.15 2.26
N ASP A 337 -5.64 18.01 1.57
CA ASP A 337 -6.53 16.85 1.78
C ASP A 337 -5.82 15.50 1.82
N GLY A 338 -4.49 15.45 1.67
CA GLY A 338 -3.69 14.22 1.76
C GLY A 338 -4.00 13.20 0.66
N LEU A 339 -4.58 13.64 -0.46
CA LEU A 339 -4.88 12.80 -1.62
C LEU A 339 -3.77 12.87 -2.67
N PHE A 340 -3.69 11.79 -3.44
CA PHE A 340 -2.72 11.62 -4.52
C PHE A 340 -3.44 11.48 -5.85
N ASP A 341 -2.82 11.98 -6.93
CA ASP A 341 -3.34 11.82 -8.30
C ASP A 341 -2.68 10.63 -8.99
N LEU A 342 -3.19 10.31 -10.18
CA LEU A 342 -2.68 9.29 -11.09
C LEU A 342 -1.21 9.50 -11.50
N PHE A 343 -0.78 10.76 -11.69
CA PHE A 343 0.53 11.09 -12.26
C PHE A 343 1.65 11.15 -11.22
N TRP A 344 2.43 10.09 -11.07
CA TRP A 344 3.52 10.08 -10.07
C TRP A 344 4.74 10.95 -10.45
N ASN A 345 4.76 11.55 -11.65
CA ASN A 345 5.93 12.25 -12.22
C ASN A 345 5.71 13.73 -12.56
N ASN A 346 4.50 14.27 -12.41
CA ASN A 346 4.17 15.62 -12.86
C ASN A 346 3.62 16.47 -11.72
N TYR A 347 3.96 17.76 -11.72
CA TYR A 347 3.47 18.72 -10.75
C TYR A 347 1.97 18.95 -10.96
N SER A 348 1.14 18.37 -10.10
CA SER A 348 -0.26 18.77 -10.05
C SER A 348 -0.31 20.16 -9.42
N SER A 349 -0.91 21.13 -10.11
CA SER A 349 -1.18 22.47 -9.56
C SER A 349 -1.74 22.40 -8.14
N ASN A 350 -1.46 23.41 -7.31
CA ASN A 350 -2.06 23.58 -5.97
C ASN A 350 -3.60 23.59 -5.95
N ASN A 351 -4.27 23.58 -7.11
CA ASN A 351 -5.70 23.36 -7.22
C ASN A 351 -5.99 21.88 -7.03
N CYS A 352 -6.61 21.52 -5.90
CA CYS A 352 -6.96 20.14 -5.66
C CYS A 352 -8.09 19.69 -6.60
N ASN A 353 -7.71 18.95 -7.65
CA ASN A 353 -8.58 18.60 -8.78
C ASN A 353 -9.39 17.31 -8.51
N LEU A 354 -10.54 17.21 -9.18
CA LEU A 354 -11.48 16.08 -9.25
C LEU A 354 -10.86 14.74 -9.72
N SER A 355 -9.63 14.74 -10.27
CA SER A 355 -8.93 13.51 -10.67
C SER A 355 -8.49 12.65 -9.48
N ARG A 356 -8.32 13.26 -8.30
CA ARG A 356 -7.92 12.55 -7.08
C ARG A 356 -9.12 11.87 -6.43
N ASN A 357 -9.02 10.57 -6.22
CA ASN A 357 -10.07 9.78 -5.59
C ASN A 357 -9.47 8.68 -4.70
N SER A 358 -10.33 7.84 -4.13
CA SER A 358 -9.95 6.67 -3.33
C SER A 358 -9.02 5.73 -4.10
N ALA A 359 -9.29 5.46 -5.39
CA ALA A 359 -8.45 4.61 -6.22
C ALA A 359 -7.02 5.14 -6.41
N THR A 360 -6.82 6.40 -6.82
CA THR A 360 -5.46 6.97 -6.97
C THR A 360 -4.72 7.06 -5.64
N THR A 361 -5.45 7.34 -4.56
CA THR A 361 -4.91 7.43 -3.20
C THR A 361 -4.53 6.06 -2.65
N SER A 362 -5.31 5.02 -2.93
CA SER A 362 -5.00 3.63 -2.59
C SER A 362 -3.79 3.12 -3.38
N SER A 363 -3.64 3.53 -4.64
CA SER A 363 -2.43 3.26 -5.44
C SER A 363 -1.16 3.83 -4.79
N ALA A 364 -1.22 5.09 -4.33
CA ALA A 364 -0.15 5.72 -3.57
C ALA A 364 0.14 5.00 -2.24
N PHE A 365 -0.91 4.55 -1.55
CA PHE A 365 -0.79 3.84 -0.29
C PHE A 365 0.02 2.55 -0.42
N ASP A 366 -0.27 1.74 -1.45
CA ASP A 366 0.50 0.52 -1.74
C ASP A 366 2.00 0.83 -1.94
N LEU A 367 2.32 1.89 -2.67
CA LEU A 367 3.71 2.32 -2.88
C LEU A 367 4.40 2.69 -1.57
N PHE A 368 3.76 3.49 -0.71
CA PHE A 368 4.34 3.91 0.57
C PHE A 368 4.58 2.75 1.53
N ILE A 369 3.62 1.83 1.64
CA ILE A 369 3.80 0.59 2.43
C ILE A 369 4.98 -0.22 1.90
N SER A 370 5.10 -0.32 0.57
CA SER A 370 6.17 -1.09 -0.08
C SER A 370 7.54 -0.50 0.22
N VAL A 371 7.68 0.83 0.14
CA VAL A 371 8.92 1.52 0.53
C VAL A 371 9.21 1.34 2.01
N ALA A 372 8.21 1.47 2.89
CA ALA A 372 8.39 1.28 4.33
C ALA A 372 8.90 -0.14 4.68
N LYS A 373 8.44 -1.16 3.95
CA LYS A 373 8.86 -2.57 4.12
C LYS A 373 10.28 -2.86 3.62
N THR A 374 10.90 -1.98 2.85
CA THR A 374 12.30 -2.20 2.38
C THR A 374 13.34 -2.13 3.51
N LYS A 375 12.95 -1.70 4.71
CA LYS A 375 13.79 -1.72 5.92
C LYS A 375 13.60 -3.02 6.69
N GLN A 376 14.69 -3.78 6.89
CA GLN A 376 14.71 -5.04 7.66
C GLN A 376 14.33 -4.89 9.15
N GLN A 377 14.27 -3.66 9.69
CA GLN A 377 13.79 -3.38 11.04
C GLN A 377 12.80 -2.22 10.99
N ILE A 378 11.52 -2.55 11.04
CA ILE A 378 10.44 -1.61 11.33
C ILE A 378 10.54 -1.33 12.83
N ILE A 379 11.08 -0.16 13.19
CA ILE A 379 10.96 0.35 14.55
C ILE A 379 9.51 0.85 14.64
N SER A 380 8.62 0.05 15.23
CA SER A 380 7.24 0.46 15.46
C SER A 380 7.22 1.58 16.49
N SER A 381 7.08 2.82 16.03
CA SER A 381 6.63 3.90 16.89
C SER A 381 5.10 3.88 16.89
N ASN A 382 4.53 3.27 17.93
CA ASN A 382 3.08 3.24 18.14
C ASN A 382 2.54 4.66 18.36
N TRP A 383 1.61 5.08 17.53
CA TRP A 383 0.71 6.19 17.83
C TRP A 383 -0.72 5.80 17.47
N ILE A 384 -1.62 5.88 18.45
CA ILE A 384 -3.05 5.62 18.28
C ILE A 384 -3.79 6.97 18.15
N LEU A 385 -4.57 7.12 17.08
CA LEU A 385 -5.52 8.21 16.84
C LEU A 385 -6.96 7.75 17.10
N LEU A 386 -7.57 8.18 18.21
CA LEU A 386 -9.00 7.96 18.45
C LEU A 386 -9.81 9.23 18.08
N GLY A 387 -10.58 9.16 16.99
CA GLY A 387 -11.81 9.94 16.75
C GLY A 387 -11.71 11.42 16.35
N LEU A 388 -12.80 11.93 15.75
CA LEU A 388 -12.96 13.29 15.18
C LEU A 388 -13.43 14.32 16.23
N GLY A 389 -12.77 15.50 16.34
CA GLY A 389 -13.32 16.66 17.09
C GLY A 389 -12.57 18.00 16.89
N ASN A 390 -13.04 19.10 17.51
CA ASN A 390 -12.30 20.37 17.73
C ASN A 390 -11.40 20.22 18.97
N CYS A 391 -10.49 21.18 19.24
CA CYS A 391 -9.71 21.21 20.48
C CYS A 391 -10.64 21.37 21.69
N MET A 392 -10.77 20.29 22.47
CA MET A 392 -11.58 20.22 23.69
C MET A 392 -10.68 19.87 24.85
N ASP A 393 -10.99 20.41 26.03
CA ASP A 393 -10.39 19.95 27.28
C ASP A 393 -11.02 18.62 27.73
N ASP A 394 -10.47 18.03 28.79
CA ASP A 394 -10.90 16.75 29.36
C ASP A 394 -12.34 16.76 29.95
N LYS A 395 -13.07 17.88 29.84
CA LYS A 395 -14.48 18.02 30.23
C LYS A 395 -15.42 18.17 29.04
N ASN A 396 -14.94 17.93 27.82
CA ASN A 396 -15.70 18.18 26.58
C ASN A 396 -16.04 19.66 26.37
N LEU A 397 -15.33 20.60 27.02
CA LEU A 397 -15.51 22.03 26.81
C LEU A 397 -14.52 22.52 25.75
N SER A 398 -14.99 23.39 24.85
CA SER A 398 -14.12 24.07 23.88
C SER A 398 -13.07 24.89 24.65
N MET A 399 -11.77 24.67 24.38
CA MET A 399 -10.72 25.46 25.02
C MET A 399 -10.89 26.94 24.64
N ALA A 400 -10.82 27.84 25.64
CA ALA A 400 -10.95 29.27 25.40
C ALA A 400 -9.82 29.76 24.48
N ASN A 401 -10.20 30.49 23.41
CA ASN A 401 -9.40 30.93 22.26
C ASN A 401 -9.33 29.98 21.04
N PHE A 402 -9.90 28.77 21.12
CA PHE A 402 -10.05 27.91 19.94
C PHE A 402 -11.38 28.20 19.25
N TYR A 403 -11.41 29.28 18.47
CA TYR A 403 -12.53 29.52 17.56
C TYR A 403 -12.32 28.72 16.27
N LYS A 404 -13.21 27.75 16.11
CA LYS A 404 -13.82 27.27 14.86
C LYS A 404 -13.28 27.97 13.59
N ASN A 405 -12.58 27.17 12.79
CA ASN A 405 -12.07 27.40 11.42
C ASN A 405 -10.59 27.80 11.32
N ASN A 406 -9.86 27.09 10.45
CA ASN A 406 -8.48 27.34 10.00
C ASN A 406 -7.34 26.97 10.97
N VAL A 407 -7.42 25.83 11.66
CA VAL A 407 -6.22 25.21 12.25
C VAL A 407 -5.32 24.70 11.11
N ASN A 408 -4.14 25.28 10.98
CA ASN A 408 -3.12 24.87 10.01
C ASN A 408 -1.85 24.37 10.71
N GLU A 409 -0.97 23.71 9.95
CA GLU A 409 0.25 23.12 10.48
C GLU A 409 1.16 24.15 11.18
N THR A 410 1.26 25.36 10.64
CA THR A 410 2.08 26.45 11.19
C THR A 410 1.61 26.86 12.58
N LEU A 411 0.29 26.99 12.76
CA LEU A 411 -0.31 27.31 14.05
C LEU A 411 -0.07 26.17 15.05
N CYS A 412 -0.27 24.91 14.63
CA CYS A 412 -0.06 23.74 15.47
C CYS A 412 1.39 23.63 15.98
N ARG A 413 2.36 23.84 15.08
CA ARG A 413 3.79 23.87 15.40
C ARG A 413 4.16 24.99 16.36
N THR A 414 3.64 26.19 16.11
CA THR A 414 3.93 27.37 16.95
C THR A 414 3.39 27.19 18.37
N THR A 415 2.19 26.60 18.51
CA THR A 415 1.61 26.32 19.82
C THR A 415 2.40 25.25 20.59
N ALA A 416 2.84 24.18 19.91
CA ALA A 416 3.68 23.16 20.53
C ALA A 416 5.03 23.72 21.02
N ASN A 417 5.66 24.60 20.24
CA ASN A 417 6.93 25.23 20.63
C ASN A 417 6.80 26.20 21.82
N ASN A 418 5.62 26.76 22.04
CA ASN A 418 5.35 27.69 23.13
C ASN A 418 4.82 27.00 24.41
N ASP A 419 4.51 25.70 24.32
CA ASP A 419 4.17 24.88 25.47
C ASP A 419 5.42 24.16 25.98
N ASN A 420 5.97 24.67 27.09
CA ASN A 420 7.19 24.13 27.70
C ASN A 420 7.06 22.67 28.18
N GLY A 421 5.85 22.10 28.22
CA GLY A 421 5.62 20.69 28.56
C GLY A 421 5.52 19.77 27.34
N SER A 422 5.48 20.30 26.12
CA SER A 422 5.20 19.57 24.90
C SER A 422 6.47 19.03 24.21
N ILE A 423 6.42 17.79 23.71
CA ILE A 423 7.56 17.15 23.01
C ILE A 423 7.25 16.76 21.57
N ALA A 424 5.99 16.83 21.16
CA ALA A 424 5.55 16.51 19.80
C ALA A 424 4.18 17.14 19.52
N TYR A 425 3.92 17.37 18.23
CA TYR A 425 2.59 17.68 17.73
C TYR A 425 2.27 16.81 16.51
N ASP A 426 0.98 16.57 16.31
CA ASP A 426 0.44 15.92 15.12
C ASP A 426 -0.60 16.85 14.49
N TYR A 427 -0.46 17.06 13.19
CA TYR A 427 -1.39 17.84 12.38
C TYR A 427 -2.02 16.92 11.33
N GLN A 428 -3.32 16.76 11.42
CA GLN A 428 -4.09 15.95 10.47
C GLN A 428 -5.18 16.81 9.87
N LEU A 429 -5.30 16.84 8.54
CA LEU A 429 -6.52 17.39 7.94
C LEU A 429 -7.61 16.33 7.85
N LYS A 430 -8.83 16.76 8.11
CA LYS A 430 -10.06 16.02 7.84
C LYS A 430 -10.51 16.30 6.40
N CYS A 431 -11.53 15.55 6.00
CA CYS A 431 -12.20 15.75 4.72
C CYS A 431 -12.70 17.20 4.61
N ASN A 432 -12.55 17.81 3.43
CA ASN A 432 -12.90 19.21 3.11
C ASN A 432 -11.99 20.30 3.75
N GLY A 433 -10.70 20.02 3.96
CA GLY A 433 -9.71 21.04 4.36
C GLY A 433 -9.79 21.48 5.82
N ILE A 434 -10.51 20.74 6.67
CA ILE A 434 -10.63 21.05 8.10
C ILE A 434 -9.45 20.42 8.86
N GLY A 435 -8.45 21.20 9.23
CA GLY A 435 -7.33 20.74 10.06
C GLY A 435 -7.71 20.46 11.51
N PHE A 436 -7.05 19.46 12.12
CA PHE A 436 -7.03 19.24 13.57
C PHE A 436 -5.58 19.13 14.05
N CYS A 437 -5.34 19.61 15.26
CA CYS A 437 -4.02 19.64 15.90
C CYS A 437 -4.08 18.90 17.23
N ARG A 438 -3.16 17.96 17.44
CA ARG A 438 -2.94 17.30 18.73
C ARG A 438 -1.57 17.69 19.27
N ILE A 439 -1.55 18.25 20.47
CA ILE A 439 -0.34 18.65 21.21
C ILE A 439 -0.16 17.66 22.37
N ARG A 440 1.05 17.11 22.57
CA ARG A 440 1.31 16.07 23.58
C ARG A 440 2.38 16.52 24.58
N THR A 441 2.07 16.42 25.88
CA THR A 441 2.98 16.78 26.98
C THR A 441 3.69 15.57 27.59
N LEU A 442 4.85 15.81 28.23
CA LEU A 442 5.53 14.82 29.09
C LEU A 442 4.66 14.49 30.32
N SER A 443 4.62 13.21 30.71
CA SER A 443 4.39 12.85 32.12
C SER A 443 5.48 11.90 32.57
N ASP A 444 6.38 12.38 33.44
CA ASP A 444 7.29 11.54 34.19
C ASP A 444 7.09 11.73 35.70
N ARG A 445 7.70 10.84 36.49
CA ARG A 445 7.59 10.80 37.96
C ARG A 445 8.01 12.10 38.66
N HIS A 446 8.79 12.96 38.00
CA HIS A 446 9.34 14.19 38.57
C HIS A 446 8.55 15.44 38.17
N GLN A 447 7.67 15.35 37.17
CA GLN A 447 6.82 16.45 36.69
C GLN A 447 5.32 16.21 36.92
N THR A 448 4.97 15.34 37.88
CA THR A 448 3.57 15.05 38.24
C THR A 448 2.94 16.25 38.98
N PRO A 449 1.82 16.83 38.49
CA PRO A 449 1.19 17.99 39.14
C PRO A 449 0.62 17.70 40.53
N ASP A 450 0.51 18.74 41.38
CA ASP A 450 -0.08 18.62 42.72
C ASP A 450 -1.50 18.00 42.70
N ARG A 451 -1.76 17.06 43.62
CA ARG A 451 -2.99 16.25 43.79
C ARG A 451 -3.14 15.04 42.85
N TRP A 452 -2.10 14.69 42.11
CA TRP A 452 -2.05 13.51 41.25
C TRP A 452 -1.05 12.47 41.78
N THR A 453 -1.28 11.21 41.44
CA THR A 453 -0.43 10.09 41.84
C THR A 453 0.13 9.40 40.60
N TYR A 454 1.45 9.27 40.52
CA TYR A 454 2.14 8.48 39.51
C TYR A 454 2.22 7.01 39.96
N GLU A 455 1.75 6.08 39.13
CA GLU A 455 1.81 4.63 39.40
C GLU A 455 2.75 3.93 38.40
N ASP A 456 3.73 3.18 38.94
CA ASP A 456 4.78 2.51 38.17
C ASP A 456 4.33 1.09 37.75
N GLY A 457 4.50 0.77 36.47
CA GLY A 457 4.14 -0.49 35.81
C GLY A 457 4.45 -0.44 34.31
N PHE A 458 4.13 -1.50 33.53
CA PHE A 458 4.46 -1.60 32.09
C PHE A 458 3.95 -0.44 31.21
N THR A 459 3.06 0.42 31.73
CA THR A 459 2.37 1.47 30.98
C THR A 459 2.31 2.84 31.66
N HIS A 460 3.09 3.11 32.73
CA HIS A 460 3.24 4.42 33.43
C HIS A 460 2.07 5.43 33.29
N TYR A 461 1.19 5.52 34.29
CA TYR A 461 0.02 6.42 34.25
C TYR A 461 -0.08 7.35 35.47
N VAL A 462 -0.81 8.46 35.32
CA VAL A 462 -1.16 9.40 36.40
C VAL A 462 -2.65 9.38 36.71
N THR A 463 -3.01 9.24 37.99
CA THR A 463 -4.41 9.24 38.47
C THR A 463 -4.71 10.44 39.36
N ARG A 464 -5.97 10.90 39.38
CA ARG A 464 -6.45 11.79 40.44
C ARG A 464 -6.68 11.00 41.72
N THR A 465 -6.37 11.63 42.86
CA THR A 465 -6.52 11.06 44.21
C THR A 465 -7.94 10.56 44.56
N ASN A 466 -8.96 10.94 43.77
CA ASN A 466 -10.35 10.48 43.94
C ASN A 466 -10.73 9.25 43.08
N LYS A 467 -9.76 8.57 42.44
CA LYS A 467 -9.96 7.35 41.64
C LYS A 467 -10.94 7.47 40.45
N VAL A 468 -11.20 8.69 39.96
CA VAL A 468 -11.97 8.89 38.72
C VAL A 468 -11.02 8.66 37.53
N PRO A 469 -11.30 7.71 36.61
CA PRO A 469 -10.45 7.50 35.44
C PRO A 469 -10.58 8.67 34.46
N LEU A 470 -9.46 9.16 33.94
CA LEU A 470 -9.43 9.92 32.69
C LEU A 470 -8.80 9.06 31.60
N THR A 471 -9.35 9.24 30.41
CA THR A 471 -9.02 8.53 29.18
C THR A 471 -7.78 9.19 28.53
N ASN A 472 -6.74 8.38 28.29
CA ASN A 472 -5.65 8.53 27.31
C ASN A 472 -4.55 9.62 27.48
N CYS A 473 -3.51 9.28 28.25
CA CYS A 473 -2.13 9.75 28.03
C CYS A 473 -1.31 8.64 27.33
N TYR A 474 -0.42 8.98 26.39
CA TYR A 474 0.49 8.01 25.75
C TYR A 474 1.93 8.53 25.78
N LEU A 475 2.83 7.77 26.40
CA LEU A 475 4.27 7.99 26.41
C LEU A 475 4.95 7.16 25.31
N LYS A 476 5.82 7.79 24.52
CA LYS A 476 6.71 7.10 23.57
C LYS A 476 7.85 6.46 24.36
N THR A 477 7.92 5.14 24.44
CA THR A 477 9.15 4.45 24.89
C THR A 477 9.93 3.98 23.67
N ASN A 478 11.21 4.36 23.62
CA ASN A 478 12.15 3.67 22.75
C ASN A 478 12.51 2.36 23.47
N LEU A 479 12.14 1.21 22.89
CA LEU A 479 12.73 -0.06 23.30
C LEU A 479 13.96 -0.30 22.40
N THR A 480 15.11 -0.42 23.06
CA THR A 480 16.38 -0.88 22.50
C THR A 480 16.30 -2.28 21.94
#